data_AF-A0A7S2N1K3-F1
#
_entry.id   AF-A0A7S2N1K3-F1
#
_cell.length_a   1.000
_cell.length_b   1.000
_cell.length_c   1.000
_cell.angle_alpha   90.00
_cell.angle_beta   90.00
_cell.angle_gamma   90.00
#
_symmetry.space_group_name_H-M   'P 1'
#
loop_
_entity.id
_entity.type
_entity.pdbx_description
1 polymer ?
#
loop_
_entity_poly.entity_id
_entity_poly.type
_entity_poly.pdbx_seq_one_letter_code
_entity_poly.pdbx_strand_id
1 'polypeptide(L)'
;NAVLGCVPLIAQPYVVQPYEMVLPYEYFSRRLAFEEIPSILSIVNVSNEQVYQMRRRLKRVRRAFIWRVEGGGTAYNHTILHLCHRALELRGHLKAGPTASCAPLAEKLPDASATQRMPKWFPAPLVEATLHLQAQRRAAMIKLSAS
;
A
#
# COMPACT_ATOMS: atom_id res chain seq x y z
N ASN A 1 -23.84 7.65 -3.07
CA ASN A 1 -23.03 7.86 -1.86
C ASN A 1 -23.05 6.61 -1.00
N ALA A 2 -22.19 5.63 -1.25
CA ALA A 2 -22.24 4.32 -0.57
C ALA A 2 -20.86 3.86 -0.08
N VAL A 3 -20.15 4.72 0.65
CA VAL A 3 -19.14 4.24 1.60
C VAL A 3 -19.56 4.81 2.94
N LEU A 4 -20.49 4.09 3.59
CA LEU A 4 -20.78 4.23 5.00
C LEU A 4 -19.43 4.22 5.73
N GLY A 5 -19.22 5.16 6.65
CA GLY A 5 -17.96 5.32 7.37
C GLY A 5 -17.66 4.14 8.28
N CYS A 6 -17.58 2.92 7.77
CA CYS A 6 -17.18 1.71 8.48
C CYS A 6 -15.65 1.63 8.55
N VAL A 7 -15.15 0.73 9.39
CA VAL A 7 -13.72 0.37 9.42
C VAL A 7 -13.52 -0.85 8.51
N PRO A 8 -12.71 -0.76 7.45
CA PRO A 8 -12.36 -1.90 6.60
C PRO A 8 -11.72 -3.05 7.39
N LEU A 9 -12.18 -4.25 7.08
CA LEU A 9 -11.62 -5.50 7.57
C LEU A 9 -11.00 -6.28 6.41
N ILE A 10 -9.82 -6.84 6.62
CA ILE A 10 -9.05 -7.60 5.64
C ILE A 10 -8.89 -9.03 6.15
N ALA A 11 -9.68 -9.95 5.61
CA ALA A 11 -9.70 -11.37 5.96
C ALA A 11 -8.84 -12.21 5.00
N GLN A 12 -7.63 -11.72 4.72
CA GLN A 12 -6.69 -12.36 3.80
C GLN A 12 -5.26 -12.26 4.36
N PRO A 13 -4.87 -13.16 5.28
CA PRO A 13 -3.65 -13.02 6.06
C PRO A 13 -2.36 -13.03 5.22
N TYR A 14 -2.40 -13.59 4.01
CA TYR A 14 -1.22 -13.73 3.15
C TYR A 14 -1.30 -12.94 1.84
N VAL A 15 -2.29 -12.05 1.72
CA VAL A 15 -2.48 -11.25 0.49
C VAL A 15 -2.13 -9.80 0.76
N VAL A 16 -1.15 -9.28 0.03
CA VAL A 16 -0.85 -7.84 -0.02
C VAL A 16 -1.99 -7.13 -0.74
N GLN A 17 -2.58 -6.14 -0.10
CA GLN A 17 -3.68 -5.36 -0.67
C GLN A 17 -3.17 -4.35 -1.70
N PRO A 18 -4.03 -3.91 -2.63
CA PRO A 18 -3.70 -2.82 -3.55
C PRO A 18 -3.15 -1.62 -2.79
N TYR A 19 -2.02 -1.08 -3.21
CA TYR A 19 -1.39 0.08 -2.58
C TYR A 19 -0.92 -0.08 -1.12
N GLU A 20 -0.93 -1.28 -0.52
CA GLU A 20 -0.51 -1.47 0.88
C GLU A 20 0.96 -1.07 1.12
N MET A 21 1.76 -1.13 0.05
CA MET A 21 3.16 -0.70 0.04
C MET A 21 3.36 0.81 -0.17
N VAL A 22 2.30 1.58 -0.41
CA VAL A 22 2.35 3.05 -0.57
C VAL A 22 1.36 3.78 0.33
N LEU A 23 0.33 3.11 0.88
CA LEU A 23 -0.65 3.67 1.81
C LEU A 23 -0.57 2.98 3.19
N PRO A 24 -0.84 3.70 4.29
CA PRO A 24 -0.76 3.18 5.64
C PRO A 24 -2.01 2.38 6.06
N TYR A 25 -2.19 1.19 5.49
CA TYR A 25 -3.35 0.32 5.73
C TYR A 25 -3.63 0.07 7.22
N GLU A 26 -2.60 -0.17 8.03
CA GLU A 26 -2.71 -0.42 9.46
C GLU A 26 -3.36 0.75 10.24
N TYR A 27 -3.44 1.92 9.63
CA TYR A 27 -4.02 3.10 10.25
C TYR A 27 -5.50 3.29 9.95
N PHE A 28 -6.04 2.65 8.92
CA PHE A 28 -7.45 2.80 8.53
C PHE A 28 -8.17 1.47 8.31
N SER A 29 -7.49 0.34 8.44
CA SER A 29 -8.07 -1.00 8.30
C SER A 29 -7.56 -1.93 9.41
N ARG A 30 -8.28 -3.03 9.65
CA ARG A 30 -7.80 -4.14 10.47
C ARG A 30 -7.65 -5.39 9.62
N ARG A 31 -6.62 -6.17 9.92
CA ARG A 31 -6.46 -7.53 9.40
C ARG A 31 -7.02 -8.51 10.42
N LEU A 32 -7.64 -9.57 9.91
CA LEU A 32 -8.03 -10.73 10.69
C LEU A 32 -7.53 -11.99 9.98
N ALA A 33 -7.08 -12.95 10.78
CA ALA A 33 -6.84 -14.31 10.36
C ALA A 33 -8.18 -15.05 10.17
N PHE A 34 -8.16 -16.18 9.47
CA PHE A 34 -9.39 -16.93 9.23
C PHE A 34 -9.95 -17.54 10.53
N GLU A 35 -9.04 -17.97 11.40
CA GLU A 35 -9.29 -18.56 12.71
C GLU A 35 -9.96 -17.57 13.68
N GLU A 36 -9.81 -16.28 13.41
CA GLU A 36 -10.34 -15.18 14.21
C GLU A 36 -11.79 -14.80 13.85
N ILE A 37 -12.31 -15.29 12.72
CA ILE A 37 -13.67 -15.01 12.23
C ILE A 37 -14.75 -15.36 13.26
N PRO A 38 -14.72 -16.53 13.94
CA PRO A 38 -15.72 -16.86 14.95
C PRO A 38 -15.76 -15.85 16.11
N SER A 39 -14.64 -15.20 16.39
CA SER A 39 -14.49 -14.16 17.42
C SER A 39 -14.51 -12.73 16.87
N ILE A 40 -14.96 -12.50 15.63
CA ILE A 40 -14.85 -11.19 14.97
C ILE A 40 -15.41 -10.03 15.80
N LEU A 41 -16.47 -10.28 16.58
CA LEU A 41 -17.07 -9.30 17.47
C LEU A 41 -16.07 -8.76 18.50
N SER A 42 -15.21 -9.58 19.10
CA SER A 42 -14.20 -9.10 20.04
C SER A 42 -13.11 -8.26 19.35
N ILE A 43 -12.82 -8.55 18.09
CA ILE A 43 -11.79 -7.86 17.28
C ILE A 43 -12.27 -6.50 16.79
N VAL A 44 -13.56 -6.40 16.45
CA VAL A 44 -14.18 -5.14 15.99
C VAL A 44 -14.73 -4.30 17.14
N ASN A 45 -14.90 -4.86 18.33
CA ASN A 45 -15.35 -4.16 19.54
C ASN A 45 -14.20 -3.34 20.16
N VAL A 46 -13.84 -2.26 19.46
CA VAL A 46 -12.82 -1.30 19.85
C VAL A 46 -13.48 -0.06 20.42
N SER A 47 -12.71 0.79 21.12
CA SER A 47 -13.29 2.03 21.65
C SER A 47 -13.83 2.92 20.54
N ASN A 48 -14.89 3.68 20.84
CA ASN A 48 -15.46 4.64 19.88
C ASN A 48 -14.40 5.61 19.34
N GLU A 49 -13.41 5.97 20.17
CA GLU A 49 -12.29 6.82 19.76
C GLU A 49 -11.40 6.13 18.72
N GLN A 50 -11.07 4.86 18.91
CA GLN A 50 -10.30 4.10 17.91
C GLN A 50 -11.06 4.00 16.59
N VAL A 51 -12.36 3.69 16.63
CA VAL A 51 -13.22 3.68 15.44
C VAL A 51 -13.21 5.03 14.74
N TYR A 52 -13.39 6.12 15.50
CA TYR A 52 -13.41 7.49 14.96
C TYR A 52 -12.10 7.84 14.26
N GLN A 53 -10.96 7.55 14.88
CA GLN A 53 -9.64 7.81 14.31
C GLN A 53 -9.42 7.02 13.01
N MET A 54 -9.79 5.73 12.99
CA MET A 54 -9.67 4.89 11.78
C MET A 54 -10.57 5.41 10.64
N ARG A 55 -11.81 5.79 10.94
CA ARG A 55 -12.74 6.40 9.97
C ARG A 55 -12.21 7.73 9.43
N ARG A 56 -11.64 8.57 10.29
CA ARG A 56 -11.03 9.85 9.88
C ARG A 56 -9.87 9.62 8.91
N ARG A 57 -9.02 8.63 9.19
CA ARG A 57 -7.89 8.27 8.32
C ARG A 57 -8.37 7.65 7.01
N LEU A 58 -9.37 6.76 7.04
CA LEU A 58 -10.00 6.22 5.84
C LEU A 58 -10.53 7.33 4.93
N LYS A 59 -11.18 8.36 5.49
CA LYS A 59 -11.71 9.50 4.72
C LYS A 59 -10.64 10.20 3.89
N ARG A 60 -9.38 10.27 4.38
CA ARG A 60 -8.25 10.89 3.69
C ARG A 60 -7.80 10.08 2.48
N VAL A 61 -7.75 8.75 2.62
CA VAL A 61 -7.25 7.84 1.58
C VAL A 61 -8.36 7.28 0.68
N ARG A 62 -9.65 7.47 1.00
CA ARG A 62 -10.78 6.85 0.28
C ARG A 62 -10.74 7.05 -1.24
N ARG A 63 -10.23 8.21 -1.68
CA ARG A 63 -10.15 8.57 -3.10
C ARG A 63 -9.17 7.69 -3.86
N ALA A 64 -8.17 7.10 -3.18
CA ALA A 64 -7.24 6.14 -3.76
C ALA A 64 -7.92 4.88 -4.29
N PHE A 65 -9.14 4.57 -3.81
CA PHE A 65 -9.90 3.39 -4.22
C PHE A 65 -11.03 3.70 -5.20
N ILE A 66 -11.13 4.95 -5.67
CA ILE A 66 -12.14 5.39 -6.63
C ILE A 66 -11.46 5.66 -7.96
N TRP A 67 -11.94 4.99 -9.02
CA TRP A 67 -11.43 5.15 -10.39
C TRP A 67 -12.03 6.35 -11.11
N ARG A 68 -13.30 6.66 -10.84
CA ARG A 68 -14.01 7.77 -11.51
C ARG A 68 -13.44 9.12 -11.10
N VAL A 69 -12.94 9.88 -12.08
CA VAL A 69 -12.32 11.18 -11.87
C VAL A 69 -13.34 12.25 -11.51
N GLU A 70 -14.60 12.13 -11.96
CA GLU A 70 -15.66 13.11 -11.66
C GLU A 70 -16.01 13.13 -10.16
N GLY A 71 -15.77 12.02 -9.44
CA GLY A 71 -15.86 11.95 -7.98
C GLY A 71 -14.59 12.38 -7.24
N GLY A 72 -13.59 12.85 -7.99
CA GLY A 72 -12.20 13.07 -7.57
C GLY A 72 -11.50 11.80 -7.11
N GLY A 73 -11.78 10.68 -7.78
CA GLY A 73 -11.00 9.46 -7.61
C GLY A 73 -9.54 9.65 -8.02
N THR A 74 -8.64 9.00 -7.28
CA THR A 74 -7.19 9.07 -7.48
C THR A 74 -6.56 7.68 -7.62
N ALA A 75 -7.36 6.64 -7.88
CA ALA A 75 -6.86 5.27 -8.05
C ALA A 75 -5.83 5.15 -9.18
N TYR A 76 -6.06 5.82 -10.32
CA TYR A 76 -5.11 5.88 -11.41
C TYR A 76 -3.75 6.41 -10.95
N ASN A 77 -3.73 7.54 -10.23
CA ASN A 77 -2.48 8.14 -9.76
C ASN A 77 -1.74 7.25 -8.74
N HIS A 78 -2.47 6.56 -7.86
CA HIS A 78 -1.85 5.58 -6.94
C HIS A 78 -1.28 4.38 -7.69
N THR A 79 -1.94 3.94 -8.76
CA THR A 79 -1.41 2.91 -9.66
C THR A 79 -0.10 3.37 -10.32
N ILE A 80 -0.06 4.59 -10.84
CA ILE A 80 1.16 5.17 -11.43
C ILE A 80 2.29 5.27 -10.40
N LEU A 81 2.00 5.69 -9.16
CA LEU A 81 2.98 5.71 -8.08
C LEU A 81 3.53 4.31 -7.78
N HIS A 82 2.65 3.31 -7.69
CA HIS A 82 3.06 1.92 -7.44
C HIS A 82 3.93 1.36 -8.57
N LEU A 83 3.55 1.62 -9.82
CA LEU A 83 4.33 1.24 -11.00
C LEU A 83 5.68 1.96 -11.05
N CYS A 84 5.74 3.21 -10.62
CA CYS A 84 6.99 3.96 -10.51
C CYS A 84 7.95 3.27 -9.53
N HIS A 85 7.49 2.90 -8.32
CA HIS A 85 8.32 2.16 -7.37
C HIS A 85 8.76 0.81 -7.91
N ARG A 86 7.86 0.09 -8.58
CA ARG A 86 8.18 -1.19 -9.20
C ARG A 86 9.23 -1.06 -10.31
N ALA A 87 9.17 0.00 -11.11
CA ALA A 87 10.16 0.30 -12.13
C ALA A 87 11.53 0.59 -11.51
N LEU A 88 11.59 1.40 -10.45
CA LEU A 88 12.82 1.65 -9.68
C LEU A 88 13.39 0.37 -9.05
N GLU A 89 12.54 -0.48 -8.49
CA GLU A 89 12.98 -1.77 -7.94
C GLU A 89 13.69 -2.62 -9.01
N LEU A 90 13.03 -2.77 -10.17
CA LEU A 90 13.47 -3.65 -11.24
C LEU A 90 14.67 -3.09 -12.03
N ARG A 91 14.74 -1.78 -12.26
CA ARG A 91 15.72 -1.16 -13.16
C ARG A 91 16.77 -0.31 -12.47
N GLY A 92 16.56 0.03 -11.19
CA GLY A 92 17.40 0.98 -10.46
C GLY A 92 17.21 2.44 -10.86
N HIS A 93 16.60 2.72 -12.01
CA HIS A 93 16.32 4.06 -12.52
C HIS A 93 15.01 4.10 -13.33
N LEU A 94 14.45 5.28 -13.51
CA LEU A 94 13.31 5.50 -14.40
C LEU A 94 13.81 5.82 -15.82
N LYS A 95 12.96 5.61 -16.83
CA LYS A 95 13.26 6.01 -18.22
C LYS A 95 13.60 7.49 -18.37
N ALA A 96 13.06 8.33 -17.47
CA ALA A 96 13.32 9.76 -17.44
C ALA A 96 14.75 10.13 -16.99
N GLY A 97 15.55 9.16 -16.51
CA GLY A 97 16.94 9.35 -16.14
C GLY A 97 17.29 8.79 -14.75
N PRO A 98 18.59 8.77 -14.39
CA PRO A 98 19.07 8.22 -13.12
C PRO A 98 18.68 9.03 -11.88
N THR A 99 18.42 10.33 -12.04
CA THR A 99 18.00 11.23 -10.96
C THR A 99 16.48 11.31 -10.79
N ALA A 100 15.71 10.71 -11.71
CA ALA A 100 14.26 10.75 -11.66
C ALA A 100 13.74 9.88 -10.50
N SER A 101 12.75 10.39 -9.76
CA SER A 101 12.20 9.74 -8.57
C SER A 101 10.67 9.69 -8.59
N CYS A 102 10.10 8.87 -7.72
CA CYS A 102 8.65 8.77 -7.54
C CYS A 102 8.10 9.77 -6.51
N ALA A 103 8.97 10.54 -5.82
CA ALA A 103 8.55 11.45 -4.75
C ALA A 103 7.53 12.51 -5.22
N PRO A 104 7.68 13.15 -6.40
CA PRO A 104 6.69 14.14 -6.87
C PRO A 104 5.30 13.55 -7.13
N LEU A 105 5.21 12.24 -7.39
CA LEU A 105 3.92 11.54 -7.51
C LEU A 105 3.29 11.33 -6.14
N ALA A 106 4.08 10.93 -5.14
CA ALA A 106 3.61 10.68 -3.78
C ALA A 106 3.16 11.97 -3.08
N GLU A 107 3.90 13.07 -3.21
CA GLU A 107 3.58 14.37 -2.58
C GLU A 107 2.21 14.92 -2.98
N LYS A 108 1.74 14.57 -4.19
CA LYS A 108 0.43 14.98 -4.71
C LYS A 108 -0.71 14.07 -4.23
N LEU A 109 -0.41 13.00 -3.50
CA LEU A 109 -1.38 11.98 -3.10
C LEU A 109 -1.54 11.94 -1.57
N PRO A 110 -2.78 12.01 -1.06
CA PRO A 110 -3.02 12.00 0.39
C PRO A 110 -2.46 10.74 1.05
N ASP A 111 -1.60 10.93 2.06
CA ASP A 111 -0.98 9.86 2.86
C ASP A 111 -0.20 8.81 2.05
N ALA A 112 0.18 9.12 0.81
CA ALA A 112 1.02 8.25 0.01
C ALA A 112 2.49 8.40 0.40
N SER A 113 3.19 7.27 0.46
CA SER A 113 4.61 7.22 0.76
C SER A 113 5.46 7.49 -0.48
N ALA A 114 6.48 8.33 -0.34
CA ALA A 114 7.49 8.58 -1.38
C ALA A 114 8.47 7.42 -1.58
N THR A 115 8.43 6.42 -0.71
CA THR A 115 9.20 5.18 -0.79
C THR A 115 8.29 3.97 -0.60
N GLN A 116 8.66 2.84 -1.20
CA GLN A 116 7.96 1.60 -0.97
C GLN A 116 8.19 1.15 0.49
N ARG A 117 7.10 0.88 1.20
CA ARG A 117 7.11 0.39 2.59
C ARG A 117 6.66 -1.07 2.63
N MET A 118 7.38 -1.90 3.38
CA MET A 118 6.89 -3.25 3.66
C MET A 118 5.72 -3.18 4.65
N PRO A 119 4.63 -3.94 4.43
CA PRO A 119 3.50 -3.93 5.35
C PRO A 119 3.93 -4.35 6.76
N LYS A 120 3.48 -3.66 7.80
CA LYS A 120 3.89 -3.93 9.19
C LYS A 120 3.53 -5.33 9.69
N TRP A 121 2.56 -5.99 9.07
CA TRP A 121 2.14 -7.34 9.44
C TRP A 121 3.06 -8.43 8.85
N PHE A 122 3.97 -8.09 7.93
CA PHE A 122 4.93 -9.06 7.42
C PHE A 122 5.85 -9.53 8.56
N PRO A 123 6.03 -10.85 8.75
CA PRO A 123 7.07 -11.35 9.65
C PRO A 123 8.46 -10.87 9.21
N ALA A 124 9.34 -10.57 10.16
CA ALA A 124 10.70 -10.10 9.86
C ALA A 124 11.47 -11.03 8.89
N PRO A 125 11.43 -12.38 9.03
CA PRO A 125 12.08 -13.26 8.06
C PRO A 125 11.54 -13.12 6.62
N LEU A 126 10.24 -12.84 6.48
CA LEU A 126 9.62 -12.62 5.17
C LEU A 126 10.05 -11.28 4.56
N VAL A 127 10.20 -10.24 5.40
CA VAL A 127 10.73 -8.94 4.97
C VAL A 127 12.17 -9.11 4.47
N GLU A 128 13.03 -9.78 5.24
CA GLU A 128 14.42 -10.04 4.88
C GLU A 128 14.53 -10.82 3.57
N ALA A 129 13.78 -11.92 3.43
CA ALA A 129 13.74 -12.71 2.21
C ALA A 129 13.24 -11.89 1.01
N THR A 130 12.22 -11.04 1.20
CA THR A 130 11.69 -10.17 0.15
C THR A 130 12.75 -9.17 -0.32
N LEU A 131 13.42 -8.49 0.60
CA LEU A 131 14.48 -7.53 0.29
C LEU A 131 15.67 -8.21 -0.41
N HIS A 132 16.06 -9.40 0.04
CA HIS A 132 17.10 -10.20 -0.60
C HIS A 132 16.75 -10.53 -2.06
N LEU A 133 15.54 -11.04 -2.30
CA LEU A 133 15.04 -11.36 -3.64
C LEU A 133 14.91 -10.12 -4.53
N GLN A 134 14.55 -8.95 -3.97
CA GLN A 134 14.52 -7.70 -4.72
C GLN A 134 15.93 -7.26 -5.15
N ALA A 135 16.92 -7.38 -4.28
CA ALA A 135 18.31 -7.09 -4.61
C ALA A 135 18.86 -8.02 -5.70
N GLN A 136 18.59 -9.32 -5.60
CA GLN A 136 18.96 -10.30 -6.63
C GLN A 136 18.31 -9.98 -7.99
N ARG A 137 17.00 -9.68 -8.00
CA ARG A 137 16.28 -9.28 -9.22
C ARG A 137 16.88 -8.03 -9.86
N ARG A 138 17.21 -7.02 -9.06
CA ARG A 138 17.85 -5.79 -9.56
C ARG A 138 19.20 -6.10 -10.20
N ALA A 139 20.04 -6.91 -9.56
CA ALA A 139 21.33 -7.30 -10.10
C ALA A 139 21.18 -8.08 -11.42
N ALA A 140 20.21 -8.98 -11.51
CA ALA A 140 19.91 -9.72 -12.75
C ALA A 140 19.44 -8.80 -13.89
N MET A 141 18.56 -7.84 -13.60
CA MET A 141 18.08 -6.87 -14.58
C MET A 141 19.18 -5.95 -15.10
N ILE A 142 20.11 -5.51 -14.23
CA ILE A 142 21.28 -4.71 -14.64
C ILE A 142 22.14 -5.50 -15.63
N LYS A 143 22.41 -6.78 -15.35
CA LYS A 143 23.16 -7.66 -16.25
C LYS A 143 22.48 -7.79 -17.62
N LEU A 144 21.15 -7.99 -17.63
CA LEU A 144 20.36 -8.08 -18.87
C LEU A 144 20.34 -6.77 -19.69
N SER A 145 20.44 -5.61 -19.04
CA SER A 145 20.48 -4.32 -19.74
C SER A 145 21.84 -3.98 -20.34
N ALA A 146 22.89 -4.73 -19.97
CA ALA A 146 24.26 -4.54 -20.46
C ALA A 146 24.64 -5.50 -21.60
N SER A 147 23.80 -6.49 -21.90
CA SER A 147 23.92 -7.45 -23.01
C SER A 147 23.06 -7.05 -24.20
#